data_AF-A0A0R3WM62-F1
#
_entry.id   AF-A0A0R3WM62-F1
#
_cell.length_a   1.000
_cell.length_b   1.000
_cell.length_c   1.000
_cell.angle_alpha   90.00
_cell.angle_beta   90.00
_cell.angle_gamma   90.00
#
_symmetry.space_group_name_H-M   'P 1'
#
loop_
_entity.id
_entity.type
_entity.pdbx_description
1 polymer ?
#
loop_
_entity_poly.entity_id
_entity_poly.type
_entity_poly.pdbx_seq_one_letter_code
_entity_poly.pdbx_strand_id
1 'polypeptide(L)' 'MAPGLAGLEIVPFRVAAYNKVHRAMEIYDPSHADDFIFISGTKMRTLAREGQQPPDGFMSPSAWKILSDFYSRQNRHQQ' A
#
# COMPACT_ATOMS: atom_id res chain seq x y z
N MET A 1 -4.31 -12.36 -28.06
CA MET A 1 -5.44 -11.95 -27.20
C MET A 1 -6.05 -13.20 -26.59
N ALA A 2 -6.40 -13.20 -25.29
CA ALA A 2 -6.96 -14.40 -24.67
C ALA A 2 -8.39 -14.67 -25.21
N PRO A 3 -8.72 -15.92 -25.57
CA PRO A 3 -10.09 -16.28 -25.97
C PRO A 3 -11.09 -15.93 -24.86
N GLY A 4 -12.21 -15.29 -25.19
CA GLY A 4 -13.27 -14.93 -24.23
C GLY A 4 -13.26 -13.48 -23.70
N LEU A 5 -12.28 -12.65 -24.09
CA LEU A 5 -12.21 -11.23 -23.69
C LEU A 5 -12.85 -10.25 -24.70
N ALA A 6 -13.48 -10.73 -25.77
CA ALA A 6 -13.96 -9.88 -26.87
C ALA A 6 -15.02 -8.84 -26.46
N GLY A 7 -15.72 -9.04 -25.34
CA GLY A 7 -16.68 -8.09 -24.77
C GLY A 7 -16.17 -7.33 -23.53
N LEU A 8 -14.90 -7.47 -23.16
CA LEU A 8 -14.29 -6.80 -22.01
C LEU A 8 -13.22 -5.81 -22.46
N GLU A 9 -13.34 -4.57 -22.01
CA GLU A 9 -12.27 -3.58 -22.13
C GLU A 9 -11.31 -3.71 -20.96
N ILE A 10 -10.02 -3.92 -21.27
CA ILE A 10 -8.96 -3.96 -20.26
C ILE A 10 -8.43 -2.54 -20.07
N VAL A 11 -8.49 -2.02 -18.84
CA VAL A 11 -7.90 -0.73 -18.48
C VAL A 11 -6.56 -0.96 -17.77
N PRO A 12 -5.42 -0.79 -18.44
CA PRO A 12 -4.11 -1.03 -17.83
C PRO A 12 -3.68 0.18 -16.97
N PHE A 13 -3.11 -0.11 -15.80
CA PHE A 13 -2.49 0.89 -14.93
C PHE A 13 -1.00 0.59 -14.74
N ARG A 14 -0.21 1.65 -14.57
CA ARG A 14 1.18 1.55 -14.10
C ARG A 14 1.20 1.44 -12.57
N VAL A 15 2.34 1.05 -12.03
CA VAL A 15 2.52 0.96 -10.58
C VAL A 15 2.32 2.34 -9.94
N ALA A 16 1.51 2.39 -8.89
CA ALA A 16 1.40 3.56 -8.03
C ALA A 16 2.21 3.35 -6.73
N ALA A 17 2.89 4.39 -6.28
CA ALA A 17 3.67 4.40 -5.05
C ALA A 17 3.41 5.71 -4.28
N TYR A 18 3.80 5.75 -3.01
CA TYR A 18 3.59 6.93 -2.18
C TYR A 18 4.64 7.99 -2.51
N ASN A 19 4.24 9.13 -3.08
CA ASN A 19 5.10 10.27 -3.30
C ASN A 19 5.26 11.05 -1.99
N LYS A 20 6.50 11.17 -1.49
CA LYS A 20 6.84 11.88 -0.25
C LYS A 20 6.70 13.38 -0.36
N VAL A 21 6.95 13.94 -1.54
CA VAL A 21 6.90 15.39 -1.80
C VAL A 21 5.45 15.86 -1.78
N HIS A 22 4.57 15.15 -2.48
CA HIS A 22 3.15 15.50 -2.57
C HIS A 22 2.28 14.85 -1.50
N ARG A 23 2.83 13.91 -0.72
CA ARG A 23 2.15 13.19 0.36
C ARG A 23 0.90 12.45 -0.09
N ALA A 24 0.98 11.81 -1.25
CA ALA A 24 -0.15 11.14 -1.90
C ALA A 24 0.29 9.89 -2.70
N MET A 25 -0.67 9.03 -3.01
CA MET A 25 -0.45 7.92 -3.94
C MET A 25 -0.47 8.42 -5.38
N GLU A 26 0.63 8.22 -6.10
CA GLU A 26 0.82 8.69 -7.46
C GLU A 26 1.41 7.60 -8.35
N ILE A 27 1.25 7.75 -9.67
CA ILE A 27 1.88 6.84 -10.64
C ILE A 27 3.40 7.01 -10.53
N TYR A 28 4.10 5.90 -10.35
CA TYR A 28 5.54 5.88 -10.16
C TYR A 28 6.28 6.42 -11.39
N ASP A 29 7.17 7.38 -11.16
CA ASP A 29 8.08 7.93 -12.16
C ASP A 29 9.53 7.52 -11.85
N PRO A 30 10.15 6.65 -12.69
CA PRO A 30 11.54 6.23 -12.49
C PRO A 30 12.56 7.38 -12.51
N SER A 31 12.25 8.52 -13.16
CA SER A 31 13.16 9.67 -13.20
C SER A 31 13.22 10.43 -11.88
N HIS A 32 12.20 10.26 -11.04
CA HIS A 32 12.08 10.86 -9.70
C HIS A 32 11.98 9.76 -8.63
N ALA A 33 12.70 8.64 -8.80
CA ALA A 33 12.57 7.46 -7.94
C ALA A 33 12.75 7.77 -6.44
N ASP A 34 13.64 8.72 -6.12
CA ASP A 34 13.91 9.15 -4.75
C ASP A 34 12.72 9.83 -4.08
N ASP A 35 11.73 10.33 -4.84
CA ASP A 35 10.52 10.94 -4.28
C ASP A 35 9.51 9.90 -3.81
N PHE A 36 9.64 8.63 -4.21
CA PHE A 36 8.66 7.59 -3.93
C PHE A 36 9.09 6.65 -2.80
N ILE A 37 8.11 6.17 -2.02
CA ILE A 37 8.27 5.06 -1.07
C ILE A 37 7.34 3.92 -1.48
N PHE A 38 7.91 2.72 -1.52
CA PHE A 38 7.15 1.47 -1.62
C PHE A 38 6.87 0.93 -0.22
N ILE A 39 5.59 0.80 0.12
CA ILE A 39 5.14 0.23 1.39
C ILE A 39 4.53 -1.14 1.10
N SER A 40 5.35 -2.18 1.22
CA SER A 40 4.93 -3.56 1.00
C SER A 40 4.06 -4.08 2.15
N GLY A 41 3.35 -5.19 1.93
CA GLY A 41 2.59 -5.88 2.98
C GLY A 41 3.44 -6.28 4.19
N THR A 42 4.70 -6.67 3.96
CA THR A 42 5.64 -6.96 5.05
C THR A 42 5.95 -5.71 5.87
N LYS A 43 6.18 -4.56 5.21
CA LYS A 43 6.41 -3.28 5.90
C LYS A 43 5.18 -2.84 6.69
N MET A 44 3.97 -2.96 6.12
CA MET A 44 2.72 -2.69 6.85
C MET A 44 2.58 -3.54 8.10
N ARG A 45 2.89 -4.85 8.00
CA ARG A 45 2.86 -5.74 9.16
C ARG A 45 3.84 -5.28 10.24
N THR A 46 5.07 -4.92 9.88
CA THR A 46 6.06 -4.41 10.83
C THR A 46 5.58 -3.13 11.51
N LEU A 47 5.11 -2.14 10.74
CA LEU A 47 4.57 -0.88 11.27
C LEU A 47 3.43 -1.14 12.27
N ALA A 48 2.48 -1.99 11.91
CA ALA A 48 1.36 -2.34 12.78
C ALA A 48 1.81 -3.02 14.09
N ARG A 49 2.79 -3.93 14.01
CA ARG A 49 3.35 -4.63 15.18
C ARG A 49 4.12 -3.70 16.11
N GLU A 50 4.79 -2.69 15.56
CA GLU A 50 5.54 -1.67 16.28
C GLU A 50 4.66 -0.49 16.75
N GLY A 51 3.36 -0.51 16.45
CA GLY A 51 2.43 0.57 16.79
C GLY A 51 2.66 1.86 16.00
N GLN A 52 3.37 1.80 14.88
CA GLN A 52 3.65 2.93 14.01
C GLN A 52 2.53 3.15 12.98
N GLN A 53 2.40 4.38 12.51
CA GLN A 53 1.47 4.76 11.44
C GLN A 53 2.20 4.75 10.08
N PRO A 54 1.53 4.35 8.98
CA PRO A 54 2.04 4.65 7.65
C PRO A 54 2.03 6.17 7.41
N PRO A 55 2.71 6.66 6.37
CA PRO A 55 2.61 8.04 5.95
C PRO A 55 1.16 8.45 5.70
N ASP A 56 0.85 9.68 6.09
CA ASP A 56 -0.46 10.29 5.84
C ASP A 56 -0.80 10.27 4.34
N GLY A 57 -2.04 9.95 3.98
CA GLY A 57 -2.44 9.80 2.56
C GLY A 57 -2.08 8.45 1.90
N PHE A 58 -1.30 7.57 2.55
CA PHE A 58 -1.08 6.20 2.05
C PHE A 58 -2.34 5.33 2.14
N MET A 59 -3.07 5.45 3.25
CA MET A 59 -4.27 4.66 3.53
C MET A 59 -5.22 5.45 4.42
N SER A 60 -6.52 5.26 4.25
CA SER A 60 -7.52 5.81 5.16
C SER A 60 -7.22 5.40 6.62
N PRO A 61 -7.29 6.32 7.60
CA PRO A 61 -7.06 6.02 9.01
C PRO A 61 -7.97 4.91 9.55
N SER A 62 -9.23 4.84 9.09
CA SER A 62 -10.18 3.80 9.52
C SER A 62 -9.79 2.42 9.00
N ALA A 63 -9.29 2.33 7.76
CA ALA A 63 -8.78 1.09 7.19
C ALA A 63 -7.46 0.67 7.85
N TRP A 64 -6.56 1.62 8.10
CA TRP A 64 -5.31 1.34 8.81
C TRP A 64 -5.60 0.77 10.21
N LYS A 65 -6.56 1.33 10.94
CA LYS A 65 -6.95 0.82 12.26
C LYS A 65 -7.36 -0.65 12.23
N ILE A 66 -8.11 -1.07 11.21
CA ILE A 66 -8.53 -2.47 11.06
C ILE A 66 -7.30 -3.38 10.86
N LEU A 67 -6.38 -2.96 10.00
CA LEU A 67 -5.15 -3.72 9.73
C LEU A 67 -4.21 -3.76 10.95
N SER A 68 -4.04 -2.64 11.64
CA SER A 68 -3.20 -2.56 12.83
C SER A 68 -3.74 -3.45 13.94
N ASP A 69 -5.07 -3.43 14.15
CA ASP A 69 -5.74 -4.27 15.15
C ASP A 69 -5.58 -5.77 14.82
N PHE A 70 -5.69 -6.14 13.54
CA PHE A 70 -5.49 -7.51 13.07
C PHE A 70 -4.07 -8.01 13.38
N TYR A 71 -3.03 -7.29 12.94
CA TYR A 71 -1.65 -7.70 13.16
C TYR A 71 -1.23 -7.65 14.63
N SER A 72 -1.76 -6.71 15.42
CA SER A 72 -1.52 -6.64 16.86
C SER A 72 -2.12 -7.82 17.63
N ARG A 73 -3.25 -8.36 17.17
CA ARG A 73 -3.84 -9.58 17.76
C ARG A 73 -3.05 -10.83 17.37
N GLN A 74 -2.61 -10.94 16.12
CA GLN A 74 -1.84 -12.08 15.65
C GLN A 74 -0.53 -12.27 16.45
N ASN A 75 0.13 -11.18 16.84
CA ASN A 75 1.32 -11.24 17.69
C ASN A 75 1.05 -11.85 19.08
N ARG A 76 -0.14 -11.63 19.65
CA ARG A 76 -0.51 -12.14 20.98
C ARG A 76 -0.76 -13.65 21.02
N HIS A 77 -0.95 -14.29 19.87
CA HIS A 77 -1.07 -15.75 19.79
C HIS A 77 0.26 -16.46 19.49
N GLN A 78 1.33 -15.71 19.21
CA GLN A 78 2.68 -16.26 18.97
C GLN A 78 3.61 -16.14 20.19
N GLN A 79 3.09 -15.61 21.31
CA GLN A 79 3.75 -15.55 22.62
C GLN A 79 2.97 -16.42 23.59
#